data_AF-A0A1W9RWK4-F1
#
_entry.id   AF-A0A1W9RWK4-F1
#
_cell.length_a   1.000
_cell.length_b   1.000
_cell.length_c   1.000
_cell.angle_alpha   90.00
_cell.angle_beta   90.00
_cell.angle_gamma   90.00
#
_symmetry.space_group_name_H-M   'P 1'
#
loop_
_entity.id
_entity.type
_entity.pdbx_description
1 polymer ?
#
loop_
_entity_poly.entity_id
_entity_poly.type
_entity_poly.pdbx_seq_one_letter_code
_entity_poly.pdbx_strand_id
1 'polypeptide(L)'
;MDLTRRNFLKFTSAAGAWGVAGAAQRVTASVPKSEMEDWYGVLVDTTVCIGCRKCEWACKDYNKLPNQPIEKYDDKSVFGHMRRPDSETYTVVNGYDDPNNPEKPYYVKVQCMHCLEPACVSACIVGALTKDEKTGAVVYDAWKCIGCRYCMASCPFQIPTYEYENALTPQVRKCTFCFDRLPKYGGKPACVEICPVGALTFGKRSELIELAHDRIAKYPDKYVDHVYGENELGGTAWMYLSGKPMWEMDMMKFKDRPIPSYTEPVQHGLFKHFIPEISLFAFLGGIMWLFKSREEEKGRTEGGDK
;
A
#
# COMPACT_ATOMS: atom_id res chain seq x y z
N MET A 1 -17.42 48.90 -20.89
CA MET A 1 -16.61 48.74 -19.66
C MET A 1 -15.43 47.89 -20.03
N ASP A 2 -14.23 48.47 -20.03
CA ASP A 2 -13.00 47.73 -20.29
C ASP A 2 -12.72 46.72 -19.19
N LEU A 3 -12.23 45.53 -19.57
CA LEU A 3 -11.82 44.51 -18.62
C LEU A 3 -10.52 44.92 -17.94
N THR A 4 -10.65 45.68 -16.86
CA THR A 4 -9.54 45.84 -15.92
C THR A 4 -9.35 44.54 -15.14
N ARG A 5 -8.11 44.20 -14.78
CA ARG A 5 -7.78 43.04 -13.92
C ARG A 5 -8.66 42.98 -12.67
N ARG A 6 -9.01 44.13 -12.11
CA ARG A 6 -9.89 44.27 -10.94
C ARG A 6 -11.32 43.84 -11.21
N ASN A 7 -11.87 44.14 -12.39
CA ASN A 7 -13.24 43.73 -12.76
C ASN A 7 -13.30 42.24 -13.09
N PHE A 8 -12.25 41.69 -13.72
CA PHE A 8 -12.12 40.25 -13.94
C PHE A 8 -12.11 39.49 -12.60
N LEU A 9 -11.29 39.92 -11.64
CA LEU A 9 -11.21 39.31 -10.30
C LEU A 9 -12.52 39.41 -9.51
N LYS A 10 -13.26 40.52 -9.64
CA LYS A 10 -14.59 40.68 -9.01
C LYS A 10 -15.64 39.75 -9.64
N PHE A 11 -15.58 39.54 -10.95
CA PHE A 11 -16.52 38.68 -11.65
C PHE A 11 -16.23 37.20 -11.38
N THR A 12 -14.96 36.80 -11.35
CA THR A 12 -14.56 35.42 -11.04
C THR A 12 -14.79 35.06 -9.57
N SER A 13 -14.63 36.00 -8.64
CA SER A 13 -14.98 35.77 -7.22
C SER A 13 -16.48 35.65 -6.99
N ALA A 14 -17.31 36.42 -7.69
CA ALA A 14 -18.78 36.30 -7.62
C ALA A 14 -19.29 34.98 -8.25
N ALA A 15 -18.70 34.54 -9.36
CA ALA A 15 -19.04 33.28 -10.01
C ALA A 15 -18.52 32.04 -9.24
N GLY A 16 -17.32 32.13 -8.64
CA GLY A 16 -16.74 31.07 -7.82
C GLY A 16 -17.57 30.75 -6.57
N ALA A 17 -18.26 31.75 -6.01
CA ALA A 17 -19.16 31.54 -4.87
C ALA A 17 -20.41 30.70 -5.20
N TRP A 18 -20.88 30.72 -6.46
CA TRP A 18 -22.03 29.92 -6.91
C TRP A 18 -21.65 28.48 -7.28
N GLY A 19 -20.42 28.24 -7.75
CA GLY A 19 -19.97 26.89 -8.12
C GLY A 19 -19.70 25.95 -6.94
N VAL A 20 -19.42 26.50 -5.75
CA VAL A 20 -19.07 25.70 -4.56
C VAL A 20 -20.30 25.32 -3.72
N ALA A 21 -21.39 26.10 -3.79
CA ALA A 21 -22.58 25.87 -2.97
C ALA A 21 -23.44 24.68 -3.44
N GLY A 22 -23.36 24.28 -4.71
CA GLY A 22 -24.24 23.27 -5.31
C GLY A 22 -23.77 21.80 -5.23
N ALA A 23 -22.52 21.55 -4.85
CA ALA A 23 -21.91 20.21 -4.95
C ALA A 23 -21.39 19.67 -3.60
N ALA A 24 -22.04 20.02 -2.50
CA ALA A 24 -21.88 19.27 -1.24
C ALA A 24 -22.60 17.91 -1.36
N GLN A 25 -22.14 17.05 -2.29
CA GLN A 25 -22.49 15.64 -2.22
C GLN A 25 -21.91 15.13 -0.90
N ARG A 26 -22.80 14.64 -0.02
CA ARG A 26 -22.39 13.82 1.11
C ARG A 26 -21.59 12.66 0.54
N VAL A 27 -20.27 12.73 0.66
CA VAL A 27 -19.38 11.60 0.41
C VAL A 27 -19.74 10.59 1.48
N THR A 28 -20.66 9.68 1.15
CA THR A 28 -20.93 8.50 1.96
C THR A 28 -19.62 7.74 2.02
N ALA A 29 -19.02 7.67 3.21
CA ALA A 29 -17.88 6.80 3.46
C ALA A 29 -18.29 5.40 3.03
N SER A 30 -17.63 4.89 1.98
CA SER A 30 -17.78 3.50 1.58
C SER A 30 -17.32 2.62 2.75
N VAL A 31 -18.13 1.61 3.09
CA VAL A 31 -17.67 0.53 3.96
C VAL A 31 -16.38 -0.02 3.37
N PRO A 32 -15.28 -0.13 4.14
CA PRO A 32 -14.03 -0.68 3.65
C PRO A 32 -14.26 -2.05 3.00
N LYS A 33 -13.81 -2.24 1.75
CA LYS A 33 -13.94 -3.54 1.04
C LYS A 33 -13.28 -4.70 1.84
N SER A 34 -12.35 -4.36 2.73
CA SER A 34 -11.66 -5.25 3.66
C SER A 34 -12.56 -5.97 4.67
N GLU A 35 -13.75 -5.46 4.96
CA GLU A 35 -14.71 -6.10 5.89
C GLU A 35 -15.57 -7.20 5.22
N MET A 36 -15.59 -7.27 3.88
CA MET A 36 -16.50 -8.16 3.14
C MET A 36 -15.87 -9.46 2.65
N GLU A 37 -14.54 -9.58 2.61
CA GLU A 37 -13.83 -10.74 2.06
C GLU A 37 -12.78 -11.29 3.02
N ASP A 38 -13.00 -12.50 3.54
CA ASP A 38 -12.03 -13.19 4.41
C ASP A 38 -10.90 -13.81 3.57
N TRP A 39 -9.93 -12.96 3.24
CA TRP A 39 -8.72 -13.32 2.51
C TRP A 39 -7.73 -14.13 3.35
N TYR A 40 -6.69 -14.66 2.69
CA TYR A 40 -5.62 -15.36 3.39
C TYR A 40 -4.70 -14.39 4.13
N GLY A 41 -4.16 -14.87 5.24
CA GLY A 41 -3.15 -14.18 6.04
C GLY A 41 -2.02 -15.11 6.47
N VAL A 42 -1.01 -14.51 7.11
CA VAL A 42 0.04 -15.23 7.84
C VAL A 42 0.25 -14.57 9.19
N LEU A 43 0.11 -15.36 10.26
CA LEU A 43 0.48 -14.98 11.61
C LEU A 43 1.93 -15.37 11.87
N VAL A 44 2.77 -14.39 12.20
CA VAL A 44 4.18 -14.53 12.51
C VAL A 44 4.36 -14.47 14.02
N ASP A 45 4.85 -15.53 14.63
CA ASP A 45 5.16 -15.56 16.05
C ASP A 45 6.66 -15.37 16.27
N THR A 46 7.07 -14.14 16.61
CA THR A 46 8.48 -13.78 16.81
C THR A 46 9.07 -14.45 18.05
N THR A 47 8.23 -14.87 19.00
CA THR A 47 8.66 -15.52 20.26
C THR A 47 9.11 -16.98 20.06
N VAL A 48 8.75 -17.56 18.92
CA VAL A 48 9.07 -18.94 18.51
C VAL A 48 10.10 -18.95 17.37
N CYS A 49 10.22 -17.86 16.62
CA CYS A 49 11.20 -17.75 15.54
C CYS A 49 12.63 -17.94 16.09
N ILE A 50 13.40 -18.81 15.43
CA ILE A 50 14.78 -19.15 15.81
C ILE A 50 15.84 -18.49 14.92
N GLY A 51 15.42 -17.62 14.00
CA GLY A 51 16.36 -16.91 13.11
C GLY A 51 17.11 -17.82 12.13
N CYS A 52 16.59 -19.00 11.79
CA CYS A 52 17.26 -19.95 10.88
C CYS A 52 17.29 -19.51 9.42
N ARG A 53 16.58 -18.43 9.06
CA ARG A 53 16.55 -17.82 7.71
C ARG A 53 16.15 -18.74 6.55
N LYS A 54 15.70 -19.97 6.81
CA LYS A 54 15.17 -20.89 5.77
C LYS A 54 14.01 -20.30 4.97
N CYS A 55 13.24 -19.41 5.58
CA CYS A 55 12.19 -18.64 4.91
C CYS A 55 12.71 -17.68 3.83
N GLU A 56 13.92 -17.13 3.98
CA GLU A 56 14.60 -16.33 2.95
C GLU A 56 14.99 -17.23 1.77
N TRP A 57 15.65 -18.36 2.08
CA TRP A 57 16.09 -19.34 1.09
C TRP A 57 14.92 -19.86 0.25
N ALA A 58 13.85 -20.34 0.89
CA ALA A 58 12.68 -20.87 0.19
C ALA A 58 11.96 -19.80 -0.64
N CYS A 59 11.97 -18.54 -0.17
CA CYS A 59 11.40 -17.45 -0.94
C CYS A 59 12.20 -17.21 -2.23
N LYS A 60 13.54 -17.18 -2.13
CA LYS A 60 14.42 -17.02 -3.29
C LYS A 60 14.32 -18.21 -4.25
N ASP A 61 14.32 -19.44 -3.75
CA ASP A 61 14.19 -20.65 -4.57
C ASP A 61 12.84 -20.71 -5.32
N TYR A 62 11.75 -20.37 -4.64
CA TYR A 62 10.42 -20.35 -5.23
C TYR A 62 10.30 -19.29 -6.34
N ASN A 63 10.74 -18.06 -6.05
CA ASN A 63 10.63 -16.93 -6.98
C ASN A 63 11.76 -16.89 -8.02
N LYS A 64 12.64 -17.90 -8.05
CA LYS A 64 13.79 -18.00 -8.97
C LYS A 64 14.70 -16.77 -8.93
N LEU A 65 14.89 -16.23 -7.72
CA LEU A 65 15.81 -15.12 -7.46
C LEU A 65 17.23 -15.64 -7.26
N PRO A 66 18.27 -14.79 -7.36
CA PRO A 66 19.63 -15.17 -7.00
C PRO A 66 19.69 -15.79 -5.60
N ASN A 67 20.08 -17.06 -5.55
CA ASN A 67 20.06 -17.88 -4.35
C ASN A 67 21.40 -18.58 -4.12
N GLN A 68 21.63 -19.00 -2.89
CA GLN A 68 22.82 -19.71 -2.44
C GLN A 68 22.43 -21.07 -1.85
N PRO A 69 23.38 -22.00 -1.65
CA PRO A 69 23.12 -23.23 -0.89
C PRO A 69 22.51 -22.92 0.48
N ILE A 70 21.61 -23.78 0.95
CA ILE A 70 20.79 -23.51 2.15
C ILE A 70 21.64 -23.34 3.41
N GLU A 71 22.79 -23.99 3.47
CA GLU A 71 23.74 -23.94 4.59
C GLU A 71 24.31 -22.53 4.79
N LYS A 72 24.38 -21.70 3.73
CA LYS A 72 24.83 -20.31 3.86
C LYS A 72 23.85 -19.42 4.62
N TYR A 73 22.61 -19.84 4.80
CA TYR A 73 21.61 -19.09 5.57
C TYR A 73 21.74 -19.30 7.08
N ASP A 74 22.52 -20.28 7.53
CA ASP A 74 22.83 -20.50 8.95
C ASP A 74 23.82 -19.45 9.51
N ASP A 75 24.44 -18.65 8.63
CA ASP A 75 25.28 -17.53 9.04
C ASP A 75 24.45 -16.43 9.74
N LYS A 76 24.71 -16.27 11.05
CA LYS A 76 24.07 -15.28 11.91
C LYS A 76 24.75 -13.91 11.90
N SER A 77 25.91 -13.76 11.24
CA SER A 77 26.62 -12.46 11.15
C SER A 77 25.78 -11.38 10.46
N VAL A 78 24.82 -11.80 9.62
CA VAL A 78 23.87 -10.91 8.93
C VAL A 78 22.94 -10.13 9.86
N PHE A 79 22.83 -10.54 11.13
CA PHE A 79 22.00 -9.85 12.12
C PHE A 79 22.72 -8.64 12.75
N GLY A 80 24.00 -8.41 12.43
CA GLY A 80 24.75 -7.26 12.94
C GLY A 80 24.29 -5.90 12.41
N HIS A 81 23.35 -5.87 11.45
CA HIS A 81 22.70 -4.65 10.97
C HIS A 81 21.28 -4.96 10.49
N MET A 82 20.41 -3.95 10.51
CA MET A 82 19.07 -4.07 9.97
C MET A 82 19.13 -4.25 8.44
N ARG A 83 18.57 -5.35 7.95
CA ARG A 83 18.39 -5.61 6.51
C ARG A 83 16.97 -5.26 6.08
N ARG A 84 16.80 -4.98 4.79
CA ARG A 84 15.48 -4.77 4.16
C ARG A 84 15.37 -5.59 2.88
N PRO A 85 14.14 -5.93 2.46
CA PRO A 85 13.92 -6.51 1.14
C PRO A 85 14.43 -5.58 0.03
N ASP A 86 14.96 -6.18 -1.03
CA ASP A 86 15.50 -5.51 -2.22
C ASP A 86 14.94 -6.17 -3.50
N SER A 87 15.53 -5.89 -4.67
CA SER A 87 15.08 -6.46 -5.95
C SER A 87 15.34 -7.96 -6.09
N GLU A 88 16.28 -8.51 -5.33
CA GLU A 88 16.71 -9.91 -5.36
C GLU A 88 16.30 -10.70 -4.10
N THR A 89 15.79 -10.00 -3.09
CA THR A 89 15.47 -10.56 -1.78
C THR A 89 14.12 -10.04 -1.30
N TYR A 90 13.06 -10.83 -1.50
CA TYR A 90 11.68 -10.41 -1.20
C TYR A 90 11.32 -10.48 0.29
N THR A 91 12.13 -11.15 1.09
CA THR A 91 11.96 -11.23 2.55
C THR A 91 13.31 -11.39 3.22
N VAL A 92 13.46 -10.80 4.40
CA VAL A 92 14.65 -10.90 5.26
C VAL A 92 14.23 -11.20 6.69
N VAL A 93 15.12 -11.76 7.49
CA VAL A 93 14.96 -11.89 8.95
C VAL A 93 15.99 -10.99 9.61
N ASN A 94 15.55 -10.16 10.56
CA ASN A 94 16.41 -9.36 11.41
C ASN A 94 16.38 -9.90 12.84
N GLY A 95 17.52 -9.78 13.55
CA GLY A 95 17.65 -10.18 14.95
C GLY A 95 17.67 -8.97 15.87
N TYR A 96 17.05 -9.10 17.03
CA TYR A 96 16.93 -8.04 18.04
C TYR A 96 17.18 -8.64 19.42
N ASP A 97 17.99 -7.97 20.22
CA ASP A 97 18.30 -8.45 21.56
C ASP A 97 17.05 -8.44 22.45
N ASP A 98 16.95 -9.45 23.31
CA ASP A 98 15.98 -9.47 24.41
C ASP A 98 16.70 -9.08 25.71
N PRO A 99 16.44 -7.88 26.27
CA PRO A 99 17.05 -7.47 27.53
C PRO A 99 16.74 -8.40 28.70
N ASN A 100 15.63 -9.14 28.63
CA ASN A 100 15.20 -10.08 29.67
C ASN A 100 15.76 -11.49 29.45
N ASN A 101 16.23 -11.80 28.23
CA ASN A 101 16.82 -13.09 27.89
C ASN A 101 17.91 -12.96 26.81
N PRO A 102 19.15 -12.60 27.21
CA PRO A 102 20.24 -12.39 26.25
C PRO A 102 20.58 -13.61 25.39
N GLU A 103 20.24 -14.82 25.84
CA GLU A 103 20.47 -16.06 25.09
C GLU A 103 19.41 -16.31 24.01
N LYS A 104 18.28 -15.58 24.06
CA LYS A 104 17.14 -15.77 23.17
C LYS A 104 16.69 -14.44 22.53
N PRO A 105 17.40 -13.95 21.51
CA PRO A 105 16.99 -12.76 20.77
C PRO A 105 15.68 -12.99 20.01
N TYR A 106 14.96 -11.91 19.75
CA TYR A 106 13.79 -11.89 18.87
C TYR A 106 14.22 -11.87 17.41
N TYR A 107 13.57 -12.69 16.59
CA TYR A 107 13.82 -12.72 15.16
C TYR A 107 12.56 -12.32 14.40
N VAL A 108 12.64 -11.20 13.67
CA VAL A 108 11.52 -10.62 12.93
C VAL A 108 11.72 -10.82 11.45
N LYS A 109 10.79 -11.53 10.81
CA LYS A 109 10.73 -11.68 9.36
C LYS A 109 10.05 -10.45 8.75
N VAL A 110 10.67 -9.82 7.76
CA VAL A 110 10.16 -8.62 7.07
C VAL A 110 9.90 -8.96 5.60
N GLN A 111 8.72 -8.57 5.10
CA GLN A 111 8.26 -8.75 3.72
C GLN A 111 7.12 -7.76 3.42
N CYS A 112 6.59 -7.79 2.18
CA CYS A 112 5.36 -7.08 1.86
C CYS A 112 4.22 -7.52 2.78
N MET A 113 3.55 -6.55 3.40
CA MET A 113 2.43 -6.81 4.32
C MET A 113 1.13 -7.19 3.60
N HIS A 114 1.07 -7.06 2.26
CA HIS A 114 -0.12 -7.28 1.43
C HIS A 114 -1.37 -6.64 2.05
N CYS A 115 -1.29 -5.35 2.36
CA CYS A 115 -2.30 -4.57 3.08
C CYS A 115 -3.70 -4.78 2.50
N LEU A 116 -4.73 -4.71 3.34
CA LEU A 116 -6.11 -4.84 2.92
C LEU A 116 -6.53 -3.70 2.00
N GLU A 117 -6.09 -2.47 2.33
CA GLU A 117 -6.21 -1.27 1.49
C GLU A 117 -4.82 -0.74 1.09
N PRO A 118 -4.19 -1.34 0.06
CA PRO A 118 -2.79 -1.09 -0.26
C PRO A 118 -2.56 0.27 -0.94
N ALA A 119 -1.82 1.14 -0.25
CA ALA A 119 -1.36 2.43 -0.78
C ALA A 119 -0.63 2.32 -2.13
N CYS A 120 0.14 1.26 -2.34
CA CYS A 120 0.86 1.05 -3.58
C CYS A 120 -0.04 0.71 -4.78
N VAL A 121 -1.22 0.12 -4.56
CA VAL A 121 -2.24 -0.08 -5.60
C VAL A 121 -2.92 1.23 -5.90
N SER A 122 -3.34 1.96 -4.86
CA SER A 122 -3.97 3.29 -4.98
C SER A 122 -3.09 4.27 -5.76
N ALA A 123 -1.78 4.27 -5.52
CA ALA A 123 -0.82 5.13 -6.21
C ALA A 123 -0.45 4.68 -7.65
N CYS A 124 -0.88 3.49 -8.08
CA CYS A 124 -0.48 2.94 -9.39
C CYS A 124 -1.38 3.44 -10.52
N ILE A 125 -0.94 4.51 -11.18
CA ILE A 125 -1.70 5.19 -12.25
C ILE A 125 -1.98 4.36 -13.51
N VAL A 126 -1.31 3.20 -13.65
CA VAL A 126 -1.46 2.29 -14.80
C VAL A 126 -2.09 0.94 -14.43
N GLY A 127 -2.48 0.75 -13.17
CA GLY A 127 -3.08 -0.52 -12.71
C GLY A 127 -2.14 -1.73 -12.83
N ALA A 128 -0.82 -1.51 -12.74
CA ALA A 128 0.18 -2.57 -12.70
C ALA A 128 0.24 -3.30 -11.35
N LEU A 129 -0.25 -2.67 -10.27
CA LEU A 129 -0.47 -3.33 -8.99
C LEU A 129 -1.97 -3.47 -8.76
N THR A 130 -2.41 -4.67 -8.34
CA THR A 130 -3.82 -4.94 -8.03
C THR A 130 -3.94 -5.82 -6.80
N LYS A 131 -5.10 -5.81 -6.15
CA LYS A 131 -5.46 -6.73 -5.07
C LYS A 131 -6.22 -7.90 -5.68
N ASP A 132 -5.69 -9.10 -5.56
CA ASP A 132 -6.35 -10.32 -6.02
C ASP A 132 -7.55 -10.63 -5.10
N GLU A 133 -8.75 -10.72 -5.67
CA GLU A 133 -10.01 -10.87 -4.92
C GLU A 133 -10.15 -12.26 -4.29
N LYS A 134 -9.46 -13.27 -4.81
CA LYS A 134 -9.56 -14.64 -4.27
C LYS A 134 -8.64 -14.84 -3.07
N THR A 135 -7.42 -14.34 -3.16
CA THR A 135 -6.38 -14.61 -2.18
C THR A 135 -6.09 -13.44 -1.25
N GLY A 136 -6.46 -12.22 -1.63
CA GLY A 136 -6.04 -10.98 -0.97
C GLY A 136 -4.58 -10.60 -1.25
N ALA A 137 -3.88 -11.29 -2.16
CA ALA A 137 -2.52 -10.93 -2.51
C ALA A 137 -2.50 -9.61 -3.31
N VAL A 138 -1.68 -8.65 -2.89
CA VAL A 138 -1.26 -7.55 -3.77
C VAL A 138 -0.30 -8.09 -4.85
N VAL A 139 -0.76 -8.18 -6.10
CA VAL A 139 -0.03 -8.75 -7.24
C VAL A 139 0.49 -7.66 -8.17
N TYR A 140 1.53 -7.98 -8.94
CA TYR A 140 2.22 -7.06 -9.85
C TYR A 140 2.22 -7.62 -11.28
N ASP A 141 1.83 -6.79 -12.23
CA ASP A 141 1.84 -7.05 -13.66
C ASP A 141 2.91 -6.16 -14.32
N ALA A 142 4.02 -6.79 -14.71
CA ALA A 142 5.15 -6.09 -15.30
C ALA A 142 4.83 -5.44 -16.65
N TRP A 143 3.88 -6.00 -17.41
CA TRP A 143 3.52 -5.51 -18.74
C TRP A 143 2.87 -4.13 -18.69
N LYS A 144 2.09 -3.86 -17.65
CA LYS A 144 1.43 -2.56 -17.46
C LYS A 144 2.35 -1.51 -16.84
N CYS A 145 3.47 -1.92 -16.25
CA CYS A 145 4.29 -1.04 -15.45
C CYS A 145 5.11 -0.08 -16.31
N ILE A 146 4.99 1.23 -16.03
CA ILE A 146 5.77 2.28 -16.70
C ILE A 146 6.99 2.73 -15.89
N GLY A 147 7.30 2.05 -14.78
CA GLY A 147 8.50 2.35 -13.97
C GLY A 147 8.49 3.70 -13.24
N CYS A 148 7.33 4.31 -12.98
CA CYS A 148 7.24 5.63 -12.31
C CYS A 148 7.62 5.62 -10.82
N ARG A 149 7.72 4.43 -10.20
CA ARG A 149 8.14 4.21 -8.79
C ARG A 149 7.25 4.85 -7.71
N TYR A 150 6.07 5.36 -8.05
CA TYR A 150 5.12 5.87 -7.04
C TYR A 150 4.69 4.82 -6.02
N CYS A 151 4.68 3.54 -6.41
CA CYS A 151 4.46 2.44 -5.49
C CYS A 151 5.53 2.33 -4.39
N MET A 152 6.79 2.71 -4.67
CA MET A 152 7.87 2.73 -3.68
C MET A 152 7.67 3.87 -2.68
N ALA A 153 7.36 5.07 -3.19
CA ALA A 153 7.15 6.27 -2.37
C ALA A 153 5.88 6.18 -1.50
N SER A 154 4.83 5.53 -2.02
CA SER A 154 3.53 5.40 -1.31
C SER A 154 3.50 4.29 -0.28
N CYS A 155 4.39 3.29 -0.35
CA CYS A 155 4.36 2.16 0.57
C CYS A 155 4.85 2.61 1.96
N PRO A 156 3.98 2.61 2.99
CA PRO A 156 4.38 3.03 4.33
C PRO A 156 5.40 2.06 4.94
N PHE A 157 5.39 0.78 4.52
CA PHE A 157 6.37 -0.22 4.92
C PHE A 157 7.68 -0.16 4.10
N GLN A 158 7.78 0.73 3.10
CA GLN A 158 8.93 0.88 2.19
C GLN A 158 9.43 -0.47 1.64
N ILE A 159 8.50 -1.28 1.09
CA ILE A 159 8.80 -2.63 0.61
C ILE A 159 9.07 -2.71 -0.89
N PRO A 160 8.28 -2.07 -1.79
CA PRO A 160 8.55 -2.16 -3.21
C PRO A 160 9.94 -1.61 -3.54
N THR A 161 10.69 -2.38 -4.30
CA THR A 161 12.04 -2.03 -4.79
C THR A 161 12.02 -2.03 -6.31
N TYR A 162 13.04 -1.45 -6.95
CA TYR A 162 13.14 -1.34 -8.39
C TYR A 162 14.47 -1.92 -8.86
N GLU A 163 14.45 -2.68 -9.96
CA GLU A 163 15.66 -3.15 -10.60
C GLU A 163 16.35 -2.00 -11.33
N TYR A 164 17.52 -1.60 -10.83
CA TYR A 164 18.34 -0.57 -11.49
C TYR A 164 19.35 -1.16 -12.49
N GLU A 165 19.76 -2.40 -12.27
CA GLU A 165 20.78 -3.08 -13.08
C GLU A 165 20.24 -3.62 -14.42
N ASN A 166 18.93 -3.84 -14.54
CA ASN A 166 18.29 -4.26 -15.80
C ASN A 166 17.87 -3.03 -16.60
N ALA A 167 18.75 -2.57 -17.50
CA ALA A 167 18.48 -1.37 -18.30
C ALA A 167 17.34 -1.52 -19.33
N LEU A 168 17.04 -2.75 -19.78
CA LEU A 168 16.10 -2.99 -20.87
C LEU A 168 14.67 -3.21 -20.39
N THR A 169 14.50 -3.97 -19.31
CA THR A 169 13.19 -4.37 -18.79
C THR A 169 13.15 -4.32 -17.26
N PRO A 170 13.47 -3.16 -16.65
CA PRO A 170 13.50 -3.04 -15.20
C PRO A 170 12.11 -3.22 -14.58
N GLN A 171 12.04 -3.96 -13.48
CA GLN A 171 10.78 -4.26 -12.82
C GLN A 171 10.74 -3.76 -11.38
N VAL A 172 9.53 -3.47 -10.91
CA VAL A 172 9.27 -3.35 -9.47
C VAL A 172 9.24 -4.74 -8.87
N ARG A 173 9.92 -4.92 -7.74
CA ARG A 173 10.09 -6.20 -7.05
C ARG A 173 9.61 -6.10 -5.62
N LYS A 174 9.00 -7.18 -5.13
CA LYS A 174 8.51 -7.36 -3.75
C LYS A 174 7.98 -8.78 -3.58
N CYS A 175 7.74 -9.18 -2.33
CA CYS A 175 6.97 -10.38 -2.04
C CYS A 175 5.64 -10.44 -2.82
N THR A 176 5.37 -11.60 -3.40
CA THR A 176 4.21 -11.92 -4.24
C THR A 176 3.12 -12.66 -3.45
N PHE A 177 3.30 -12.84 -2.14
CA PHE A 177 2.50 -13.74 -1.29
C PHE A 177 2.43 -15.19 -1.77
N CYS A 178 3.27 -15.56 -2.74
CA CYS A 178 3.15 -16.82 -3.47
C CYS A 178 1.71 -17.03 -3.99
N PHE A 179 1.07 -15.97 -4.48
CA PHE A 179 -0.35 -15.96 -4.86
C PHE A 179 -0.74 -17.08 -5.85
N ASP A 180 0.21 -17.53 -6.67
CA ASP A 180 0.04 -18.57 -7.69
C ASP A 180 -0.03 -20.00 -7.13
N ARG A 181 0.44 -20.23 -5.89
CA ARG A 181 0.29 -21.52 -5.20
C ARG A 181 -0.87 -21.57 -4.21
N LEU A 182 -1.38 -20.44 -3.73
CA LEU A 182 -2.46 -20.42 -2.72
C LEU A 182 -3.77 -21.11 -3.17
N PRO A 183 -4.20 -21.01 -4.44
CA PRO A 183 -5.41 -21.71 -4.89
C PRO A 183 -5.27 -23.24 -4.98
N LYS A 184 -4.06 -23.79 -4.88
CA LYS A 184 -3.83 -25.24 -4.96
C LYS A 184 -4.23 -25.90 -3.65
N TYR A 185 -4.71 -27.15 -3.69
CA TYR A 185 -5.05 -27.89 -2.47
C TYR A 185 -3.82 -28.03 -1.56
N GLY A 186 -3.93 -27.58 -0.30
CA GLY A 186 -2.79 -27.52 0.63
C GLY A 186 -1.75 -26.44 0.31
N GLY A 187 -2.05 -25.54 -0.63
CA GLY A 187 -1.18 -24.45 -1.06
C GLY A 187 -0.96 -23.42 0.03
N LYS A 188 0.30 -23.23 0.42
CA LYS A 188 0.74 -22.19 1.37
C LYS A 188 2.03 -21.54 0.88
N PRO A 189 2.36 -20.31 1.31
CA PRO A 189 3.59 -19.65 0.88
C PRO A 189 4.84 -20.49 1.17
N ALA A 190 5.84 -20.47 0.28
CA ALA A 190 7.05 -21.28 0.42
C ALA A 190 7.80 -21.02 1.74
N CYS A 191 7.83 -19.75 2.17
CA CYS A 191 8.41 -19.37 3.44
C CYS A 191 7.68 -19.95 4.67
N VAL A 192 6.36 -20.15 4.57
CA VAL A 192 5.55 -20.78 5.63
C VAL A 192 5.81 -22.28 5.65
N GLU A 193 5.81 -22.91 4.48
CA GLU A 193 6.01 -24.35 4.32
C GLU A 193 7.34 -24.85 4.90
N ILE A 194 8.42 -24.08 4.72
CA ILE A 194 9.76 -24.47 5.17
C ILE A 194 10.02 -24.19 6.66
N CYS A 195 9.13 -23.47 7.36
CA CYS A 195 9.39 -23.03 8.73
C CYS A 195 9.46 -24.23 9.69
N PRO A 196 10.63 -24.57 10.27
CA PRO A 196 10.80 -25.81 11.02
C PRO A 196 10.12 -25.78 12.39
N VAL A 197 9.86 -24.59 12.93
CA VAL A 197 9.33 -24.37 14.29
C VAL A 197 7.89 -23.86 14.30
N GLY A 198 7.24 -23.76 13.13
CA GLY A 198 5.86 -23.26 13.05
C GLY A 198 5.69 -21.80 13.47
N ALA A 199 6.75 -20.98 13.39
CA ALA A 199 6.68 -19.54 13.67
C ALA A 199 5.81 -18.78 12.65
N LEU A 200 5.48 -19.40 11.52
CA LEU A 200 4.61 -18.84 10.49
C LEU A 200 3.37 -19.73 10.36
N THR A 201 2.19 -19.20 10.68
CA THR A 201 0.91 -19.89 10.54
C THR A 201 0.12 -19.27 9.39
N PHE A 202 -0.29 -20.06 8.40
CA PHE A 202 -1.07 -19.60 7.26
C PHE A 202 -2.51 -20.10 7.36
N GLY A 203 -3.47 -19.25 7.00
CA GLY A 203 -4.89 -19.56 7.10
C GLY A 203 -5.75 -18.38 6.68
N LYS A 204 -7.04 -18.45 7.01
CA LYS A 204 -7.94 -17.31 6.87
C LYS A 204 -7.54 -16.21 7.84
N ARG A 205 -7.64 -14.96 7.41
CA ARG A 205 -7.20 -13.83 8.23
C ARG A 205 -8.02 -13.74 9.52
N SER A 206 -9.33 -13.95 9.43
CA SER A 206 -10.24 -13.98 10.58
C SER A 206 -9.79 -15.01 11.65
N GLU A 207 -9.59 -16.26 11.25
CA GLU A 207 -9.14 -17.36 12.11
C GLU A 207 -7.76 -17.09 12.72
N LEU A 208 -6.86 -16.44 11.98
CA LEU A 208 -5.53 -16.09 12.46
C LEU A 208 -5.58 -14.97 13.51
N ILE A 209 -6.54 -14.05 13.43
CA ILE A 209 -6.75 -13.00 14.45
C ILE A 209 -7.29 -13.63 15.73
N GLU A 210 -8.30 -14.50 15.63
CA GLU A 210 -8.81 -15.26 16.77
C GLU A 210 -7.69 -16.07 17.46
N LEU A 211 -6.91 -16.81 16.67
CA LEU A 211 -5.75 -17.56 17.17
C LEU A 211 -4.70 -16.65 17.84
N ALA A 212 -4.50 -15.44 17.33
CA ALA A 212 -3.54 -14.49 17.89
C ALA A 212 -3.99 -14.01 19.28
N HIS A 213 -5.24 -13.57 19.41
CA HIS A 213 -5.82 -13.13 20.69
C HIS A 213 -5.92 -14.28 21.69
N ASP A 214 -6.26 -15.49 21.25
CA ASP A 214 -6.25 -16.69 22.11
C ASP A 214 -4.86 -16.98 22.69
N ARG A 215 -3.80 -16.83 21.88
CA ARG A 215 -2.42 -17.02 22.33
C ARG A 215 -2.00 -15.96 23.34
N ILE A 216 -2.35 -14.70 23.10
CA ILE A 216 -2.09 -13.58 24.02
C ILE A 216 -2.79 -13.86 25.36
N ALA A 217 -4.09 -14.17 25.33
CA ALA A 217 -4.88 -14.45 26.53
C ALA A 217 -4.37 -15.66 27.32
N LYS A 218 -3.89 -16.71 26.63
CA LYS A 218 -3.37 -17.92 27.28
C LYS A 218 -1.97 -17.74 27.87
N TYR A 219 -1.15 -16.85 27.29
CA TYR A 219 0.23 -16.62 27.71
C TYR A 219 0.56 -15.12 27.82
N PRO A 220 -0.09 -14.38 28.74
CA PRO A 220 0.05 -12.92 28.83
C PRO A 220 1.47 -12.47 29.18
N ASP A 221 2.25 -13.29 29.91
CA ASP A 221 3.65 -12.97 30.24
C ASP A 221 4.60 -13.12 29.04
N LYS A 222 4.14 -13.78 27.97
CA LYS A 222 4.94 -14.10 26.78
C LYS A 222 4.73 -13.10 25.65
N TYR A 223 3.56 -12.47 25.59
CA TYR A 223 3.14 -11.62 24.49
C TYR A 223 2.78 -10.23 24.98
N VAL A 224 3.14 -9.22 24.21
CA VAL A 224 2.50 -7.91 24.30
C VAL A 224 1.06 -8.08 23.83
N ASP A 225 0.11 -7.47 24.56
CA ASP A 225 -1.32 -7.43 24.21
C ASP A 225 -1.57 -6.52 23.00
N HIS A 226 -1.05 -6.94 21.85
CA HIS A 226 -1.13 -6.23 20.59
C HIS A 226 -0.74 -7.14 19.41
N VAL A 227 -1.66 -7.34 18.47
CA VAL A 227 -1.42 -8.04 17.20
C VAL A 227 -1.05 -7.02 16.12
N TYR A 228 0.25 -6.84 15.88
CA TYR A 228 0.70 -5.87 14.89
C TYR A 228 0.32 -6.31 13.47
N GLY A 229 -0.31 -5.42 12.70
CA GLY A 229 -0.89 -5.68 11.37
C GLY A 229 -2.37 -6.06 11.40
N GLU A 230 -2.98 -6.17 12.57
CA GLU A 230 -4.43 -6.39 12.69
C GLU A 230 -5.21 -5.16 12.24
N ASN A 231 -4.83 -3.98 12.72
CA ASN A 231 -5.57 -2.74 12.48
C ASN A 231 -4.74 -1.68 11.76
N GLU A 232 -3.41 -1.74 11.86
CA GLU A 232 -2.50 -0.76 11.26
C GLU A 232 -2.82 -0.57 9.77
N LEU A 233 -3.07 0.69 9.40
CA LEU A 233 -3.33 1.09 8.01
C LEU A 233 -4.52 0.36 7.37
N GLY A 234 -5.58 0.09 8.14
CA GLY A 234 -6.77 -0.62 7.73
C GLY A 234 -6.60 -2.15 7.74
N GLY A 235 -5.52 -2.64 8.35
CA GLY A 235 -5.20 -4.05 8.46
C GLY A 235 -4.34 -4.60 7.31
N THR A 236 -3.61 -5.67 7.62
CA THR A 236 -2.69 -6.34 6.69
C THR A 236 -2.89 -7.85 6.65
N ALA A 237 -2.37 -8.51 5.61
CA ALA A 237 -2.41 -9.97 5.51
C ALA A 237 -1.34 -10.63 6.39
N TRP A 238 -0.21 -9.96 6.60
CA TRP A 238 0.81 -10.41 7.55
C TRP A 238 0.57 -9.76 8.91
N MET A 239 0.53 -10.56 9.96
CA MET A 239 0.28 -10.14 11.33
C MET A 239 1.35 -10.73 12.26
N TYR A 240 1.64 -10.08 13.38
CA TYR A 240 2.75 -10.47 14.25
C TYR A 240 2.32 -10.55 15.71
N LEU A 241 2.74 -11.64 16.36
CA LEU A 241 2.81 -11.78 17.80
C LEU A 241 4.25 -11.57 18.26
N SER A 242 4.43 -10.86 19.37
CA SER A 242 5.75 -10.57 19.92
C SER A 242 5.73 -10.40 21.43
N GLY A 243 6.85 -10.73 22.07
CA GLY A 243 7.06 -10.46 23.50
C GLY A 243 7.52 -9.04 23.83
N LYS A 244 7.84 -8.25 22.79
CA LYS A 244 8.25 -6.84 22.89
C LYS A 244 7.54 -6.03 21.81
N PRO A 245 7.22 -4.73 22.04
CA PRO A 245 6.53 -3.93 21.05
C PRO A 245 7.29 -3.90 19.71
N MET A 246 6.59 -4.12 18.60
CA MET A 246 7.23 -4.26 17.28
C MET A 246 8.03 -3.02 16.86
N TRP A 247 7.63 -1.82 17.33
CA TRP A 247 8.36 -0.58 17.05
C TRP A 247 9.70 -0.43 17.76
N GLU A 248 9.98 -1.29 18.75
CA GLU A 248 11.30 -1.41 19.34
C GLU A 248 12.18 -2.44 18.59
N MET A 249 11.65 -3.03 17.53
CA MET A 249 12.33 -3.96 16.62
C MET A 249 12.24 -3.46 15.16
N ASP A 250 12.44 -2.16 14.98
CA ASP A 250 12.43 -1.42 13.70
C ASP A 250 11.19 -1.58 12.81
N MET A 251 10.07 -2.07 13.35
CA MET A 251 8.79 -1.98 12.66
C MET A 251 8.19 -0.59 12.85
N MET A 252 7.54 -0.05 11.83
CA MET A 252 6.99 1.30 11.91
C MET A 252 5.68 1.31 12.72
N LYS A 253 5.50 2.30 13.59
CA LYS A 253 4.24 2.49 14.32
C LYS A 253 3.25 3.26 13.46
N PHE A 254 2.08 2.66 13.19
CA PHE A 254 1.05 3.26 12.37
C PHE A 254 -0.24 3.51 13.16
N LYS A 255 -1.14 4.28 12.55
CA LYS A 255 -2.54 4.41 13.00
C LYS A 255 -3.41 3.43 12.21
N ASP A 256 -4.62 3.19 12.70
CA ASP A 256 -5.52 2.20 12.10
C ASP A 256 -6.11 2.64 10.76
N ARG A 257 -6.11 3.94 10.46
CA ARG A 257 -6.73 4.44 9.24
C ARG A 257 -5.86 4.13 7.99
N PRO A 258 -6.42 3.49 6.95
CA PRO A 258 -5.69 3.18 5.71
C PRO A 258 -5.28 4.45 4.96
N ILE A 259 -4.09 4.45 4.37
CA ILE A 259 -3.56 5.60 3.61
C ILE A 259 -4.46 6.02 2.43
N PRO A 260 -5.01 5.09 1.61
CA PRO A 260 -5.90 5.47 0.51
C PRO A 260 -7.12 6.29 0.94
N SER A 261 -7.64 6.07 2.16
CA SER A 261 -8.83 6.76 2.66
C SER A 261 -8.66 8.27 2.88
N TYR A 262 -7.44 8.81 2.79
CA TYR A 262 -7.20 10.26 2.85
C TYR A 262 -7.35 10.92 1.47
N THR A 263 -6.95 10.23 0.40
CA THR A 263 -6.82 10.82 -0.93
C THR A 263 -7.87 10.34 -1.92
N GLU A 264 -8.25 9.05 -1.86
CA GLU A 264 -9.19 8.45 -2.82
C GLU A 264 -10.57 9.13 -2.82
N PRO A 265 -11.19 9.46 -1.67
CA PRO A 265 -12.49 10.14 -1.69
C PRO A 265 -12.43 11.52 -2.35
N VAL A 266 -11.30 12.22 -2.22
CA VAL A 266 -11.09 13.52 -2.87
C VAL A 266 -10.85 13.35 -4.36
N GLN A 267 -9.98 12.42 -4.75
CA GLN A 267 -9.68 12.15 -6.16
C GLN A 267 -10.91 11.64 -6.91
N HIS A 268 -11.57 10.60 -6.39
CA HIS A 268 -12.78 10.06 -7.01
C HIS A 268 -13.98 10.97 -6.88
N GLY A 269 -14.01 11.89 -5.91
CA GLY A 269 -15.04 12.92 -5.80
C GLY A 269 -14.85 14.03 -6.83
N LEU A 270 -13.65 14.61 -6.90
CA LEU A 270 -13.32 15.72 -7.80
C LEU A 270 -13.36 15.29 -9.26
N PHE A 271 -12.71 14.17 -9.60
CA PHE A 271 -12.62 13.70 -10.98
C PHE A 271 -13.78 12.77 -11.37
N LYS A 272 -14.79 12.61 -10.49
CA LYS A 272 -15.98 11.82 -10.83
C LYS A 272 -16.68 12.46 -12.02
N HIS A 273 -16.83 11.69 -13.10
CA HIS A 273 -17.51 12.13 -14.31
C HIS A 273 -16.90 13.38 -14.99
N PHE A 274 -15.69 13.80 -14.60
CA PHE A 274 -15.03 15.01 -15.08
C PHE A 274 -15.91 16.28 -15.02
N ILE A 275 -16.91 16.31 -14.13
CA ILE A 275 -17.90 17.38 -14.07
C ILE A 275 -17.26 18.73 -13.72
N PRO A 276 -16.38 18.82 -12.69
CA PRO A 276 -15.73 20.10 -12.37
C PRO A 276 -14.88 20.63 -13.53
N GLU A 277 -14.16 19.77 -14.24
CA GLU A 277 -13.33 20.14 -15.37
C GLU A 277 -14.17 20.64 -16.54
N ILE A 278 -15.21 19.89 -16.94
CA ILE A 278 -16.13 20.28 -18.01
C ILE A 278 -16.82 21.59 -17.64
N SER A 279 -17.26 21.75 -16.39
CA SER A 279 -17.91 22.98 -15.92
C SER A 279 -16.98 24.18 -15.99
N LEU A 280 -15.71 24.01 -15.59
CA LEU A 280 -14.69 25.05 -15.68
C LEU A 280 -14.44 25.46 -17.14
N PHE A 281 -14.25 24.49 -18.05
CA PHE A 281 -14.02 24.78 -19.46
C PHE A 281 -15.24 25.41 -20.13
N ALA A 282 -16.45 24.93 -19.83
CA ALA A 282 -17.69 25.51 -20.33
C ALA A 282 -17.88 26.96 -19.84
N PHE A 283 -17.59 27.22 -18.56
CA PHE A 283 -17.63 28.56 -17.99
C PHE A 283 -16.64 29.51 -18.66
N LEU A 284 -15.38 29.10 -18.81
CA LEU A 284 -14.36 29.90 -19.49
C LEU A 284 -14.71 30.13 -20.98
N GLY A 285 -15.22 29.10 -21.66
CA GLY A 285 -15.69 29.20 -23.04
C GLY A 285 -16.87 30.16 -23.19
N GLY A 286 -17.82 30.13 -22.25
CA GLY A 286 -18.95 31.06 -22.21
C GLY A 286 -18.52 32.50 -21.99
N ILE A 287 -17.55 32.73 -21.09
CA ILE A 287 -16.94 34.05 -20.89
C ILE A 287 -16.30 34.56 -22.19
N MET A 288 -15.49 33.73 -22.85
CA MET A 288 -14.84 34.12 -24.11
C MET A 288 -15.85 34.43 -25.21
N TRP A 289 -16.91 33.63 -25.33
CA TRP A 289 -17.98 33.86 -26.30
C TRP A 289 -18.70 35.19 -26.06
N LEU A 290 -19.09 35.47 -24.81
CA LEU A 290 -19.76 36.74 -24.45
C LEU A 290 -18.90 37.96 -24.75
N PHE A 291 -17.58 37.87 -24.55
CA PHE A 291 -16.68 38.98 -24.86
C PHE A 291 -16.50 39.18 -26.36
N LYS A 292 -16.33 38.09 -27.12
CA LYS A 292 -16.23 38.14 -28.58
C LYS A 292 -17.50 38.76 -29.21
N SER A 293 -18.69 38.31 -28.79
CA SER A 293 -19.95 38.83 -29.33
C SER A 293 -20.14 40.33 -29.04
N ARG A 294 -19.64 40.83 -27.89
CA ARG A 294 -19.69 42.27 -27.56
C ARG A 294 -18.69 43.11 -28.36
N GLU A 295 -17.52 42.57 -28.70
CA GLU A 295 -16.60 43.23 -29.62
C GLU A 295 -17.17 43.29 -31.04
N GLU A 296 -17.78 42.19 -31.51
CA GLU A 296 -18.46 42.15 -32.81
C GLU A 296 -19.62 43.14 -32.88
N GLU A 297 -20.46 43.24 -31.83
CA GLU A 297 -21.52 44.26 -31.74
C GLU A 297 -20.97 45.69 -31.75
N LYS A 298 -19.92 45.97 -30.96
CA LYS A 298 -19.28 47.29 -30.94
C LYS A 298 -18.72 47.69 -32.31
N GLY A 299 -18.00 46.77 -32.97
CA GLY A 299 -17.46 47.00 -34.31
C GLY A 299 -18.55 47.22 -35.36
N ARG A 300 -19.72 46.61 -35.19
CA ARG A 300 -20.88 46.79 -36.07
C ARG A 300 -21.60 48.12 -35.84
N THR A 301 -21.66 48.60 -34.60
CA THR A 301 -22.21 49.92 -34.28
C THR A 301 -21.29 51.08 -34.66
N GLU A 302 -19.97 50.90 -34.62
CA GLU A 302 -18.99 51.93 -35.01
C GLU A 302 -18.71 51.94 -36.54
N GLY A 303 -18.97 50.83 -37.24
CA GLY A 303 -18.82 50.71 -38.70
C GLY A 303 -20.06 51.08 -39.53
N GLY A 304 -21.20 51.37 -38.89
CA GLY A 304 -22.47 51.67 -39.54
C GLY A 304 -22.75 53.15 -39.82
N ASP A 305 -21.81 54.05 -39.49
CA ASP A 305 -21.97 55.51 -39.59
C ASP A 305 -21.04 56.15 -40.66
N LYS A 306 -20.80 55.43 -41.76
CA LYS A 306 -20.10 55.94 -42.96
C LYS A 306 -20.95 55.77 -44.22
#